data_AF-A0A1Q9AM63-F1
#
_entry.id   AF-A0A1Q9AM63-F1
#
_cell.length_a   1.000
_cell.length_b   1.000
_cell.length_c   1.000
_cell.angle_alpha   90.00
_cell.angle_beta   90.00
_cell.angle_gamma   90.00
#
_symmetry.space_group_name_H-M   'P 1'
#
loop_
_entity.id
_entity.type
_entity.pdbx_description
1 polymer ?
#
loop_
_entity_poly.entity_id
_entity_poly.type
_entity_poly.pdbx_seq_one_letter_code
_entity_poly.pdbx_strand_id
1 'polypeptide(L)'
;MPASTSSLLATLADWRRRFLTPETLMRLLPASVILAAGIVLNIRTHDLLSDHRDLVVHTHEVIEMSKDVLIGLDDAETGQRGYLLSSDTAYLKPYVHARERLAWMAPKLKEMVSDNPDQTARADQLQALINLKLAELAHAITVHDEQGVQAAILVERDSMRTARMDEIRQVIGEMTESEKTLLSARKTEVDHDEERVRLVAISVALLSLVSRWCVEIWLGRRKRQEELGTV
;
A
#
# COMPACT_ATOMS: atom_id res chain seq x y z
N MET A 1 63.26 -24.44 0.03
CA MET A 1 61.83 -24.11 0.26
C MET A 1 60.99 -25.32 -0.14
N PRO A 2 60.54 -26.13 0.83
CA PRO A 2 59.09 -26.29 1.08
C PRO A 2 58.79 -26.74 2.54
N ALA A 3 58.29 -25.86 3.42
CA ALA A 3 57.96 -26.25 4.81
C ALA A 3 56.67 -25.63 5.36
N SER A 4 55.90 -24.91 4.53
CA SER A 4 54.73 -24.15 4.98
C SER A 4 53.38 -24.84 4.75
N THR A 5 53.33 -25.92 3.96
CA THR A 5 52.05 -26.58 3.62
C THR A 5 51.69 -27.74 4.55
N SER A 6 52.68 -28.46 5.11
CA SER A 6 52.43 -29.60 5.99
C SER A 6 51.91 -29.18 7.38
N SER A 7 52.39 -28.06 7.92
CA SER A 7 51.95 -27.54 9.21
C SER A 7 50.52 -26.98 9.18
N LEU A 8 50.13 -26.31 8.10
CA LEU A 8 48.75 -25.81 7.91
C LEU A 8 47.73 -26.94 7.74
N LEU A 9 48.09 -28.02 7.06
CA LEU A 9 47.21 -29.19 6.92
C LEU A 9 47.07 -29.96 8.24
N ALA A 10 48.14 -30.05 9.03
CA ALA A 10 48.10 -30.65 10.36
C ALA A 10 47.23 -29.84 11.35
N THR A 11 47.36 -28.50 11.35
CA THR A 11 46.54 -27.65 12.21
C THR A 11 45.07 -27.65 11.81
N LEU A 12 44.74 -27.70 10.50
CA LEU A 12 43.37 -27.87 10.02
C LEU A 12 42.79 -29.25 10.38
N ALA A 13 43.60 -30.31 10.32
CA ALA A 13 43.17 -31.67 10.69
C ALA A 13 42.90 -31.81 12.19
N ASP A 14 43.74 -31.20 13.04
CA ASP A 14 43.54 -31.17 14.49
C ASP A 14 42.35 -30.30 14.88
N TRP A 15 42.16 -29.15 14.21
CA TRP A 15 40.99 -28.31 14.42
C TRP A 15 39.70 -29.05 14.05
N ARG A 16 39.70 -29.75 12.90
CA ARG A 16 38.59 -30.61 12.48
C ARG A 16 38.31 -31.73 13.49
N ARG A 17 39.32 -32.44 14.00
CA ARG A 17 39.11 -33.52 14.99
C ARG A 17 38.60 -33.00 16.33
N ARG A 18 39.03 -31.82 16.75
CA ARG A 18 38.68 -31.24 18.05
C ARG A 18 37.30 -30.58 18.07
N PHE A 19 36.85 -30.04 16.93
CA PHE A 19 35.57 -29.33 16.82
C PHE A 19 34.48 -30.07 16.03
N LEU A 20 34.80 -30.98 15.11
CA LEU A 20 33.82 -31.81 14.38
C LEU A 20 33.70 -33.21 15.01
N THR A 21 33.41 -33.26 16.31
CA THR A 21 32.93 -34.51 16.91
C THR A 21 31.44 -34.69 16.56
N PRO A 22 30.93 -35.93 16.47
CA PRO A 22 29.50 -36.17 16.23
C PRO A 22 28.59 -35.45 17.24
N GLU A 23 29.08 -35.26 18.47
CA GLU A 23 28.37 -34.59 19.57
C GLU A 23 28.20 -33.07 19.35
N THR A 24 29.22 -32.38 18.82
CA THR A 24 29.12 -30.94 18.52
C THR A 24 28.22 -30.69 17.31
N LEU A 25 28.30 -31.55 16.29
CA LEU A 25 27.42 -31.51 15.13
C LEU A 25 25.95 -31.69 15.52
N MET A 26 25.66 -32.63 16.43
CA MET A 26 24.29 -32.88 16.91
C MET A 26 23.71 -31.73 17.73
N ARG A 27 24.56 -30.92 18.39
CA ARG A 27 24.16 -29.70 19.12
C ARG A 27 23.88 -28.50 18.22
N LEU A 28 24.58 -28.40 17.10
CA LEU A 28 24.45 -27.26 16.17
C LEU A 28 23.28 -27.41 15.20
N LEU A 29 22.86 -28.64 14.90
CA LEU A 29 21.80 -28.93 13.94
C LEU A 29 20.47 -28.21 14.26
N PRO A 30 19.91 -28.25 15.49
CA PRO A 30 18.66 -27.56 15.81
C PRO A 30 18.79 -26.04 15.69
N ALA A 31 19.93 -25.48 16.14
CA ALA A 31 20.19 -24.04 16.06
C ALA A 31 20.28 -23.55 14.61
N SER A 32 20.89 -24.33 13.72
CA SER A 32 20.95 -24.02 12.29
C SER A 32 19.58 -24.04 11.61
N VAL A 33 18.70 -24.95 12.03
CA VAL A 33 17.31 -25.05 11.54
C VAL A 33 16.48 -23.84 12.00
N ILE A 34 16.62 -23.39 13.27
CA ILE A 34 15.99 -22.15 13.73
C ILE A 34 16.45 -20.96 12.89
N LEU A 35 17.77 -20.83 12.68
CA LEU A 35 18.33 -19.69 11.96
C LEU A 35 17.81 -19.67 10.50
N ALA A 36 17.84 -20.82 9.82
CA ALA A 36 17.32 -20.95 8.47
C ALA A 36 15.81 -20.67 8.40
N ALA A 37 15.02 -21.20 9.35
CA ALA A 37 13.58 -20.91 9.43
C ALA A 37 13.31 -19.42 9.67
N GLY A 38 14.07 -18.78 10.56
CA GLY A 38 13.95 -17.34 10.83
C GLY A 38 14.27 -16.49 9.60
N ILE A 39 15.30 -16.86 8.83
CA ILE A 39 15.66 -16.19 7.57
C ILE A 39 14.54 -16.36 6.53
N VAL A 40 14.03 -17.58 6.35
CA VAL A 40 12.94 -17.86 5.39
C VAL A 40 11.65 -17.12 5.77
N LEU A 41 11.29 -17.12 7.06
CA LEU A 41 10.14 -16.38 7.57
C LEU A 41 10.32 -14.88 7.34
N ASN A 42 11.50 -14.33 7.63
CA ASN A 42 11.79 -12.91 7.43
C ASN A 42 11.65 -12.49 5.97
N ILE A 43 12.20 -13.27 5.03
CA ILE A 43 12.09 -13.01 3.59
C ILE A 43 10.62 -13.08 3.14
N ARG A 44 9.89 -14.13 3.55
CA ARG A 44 8.46 -14.29 3.22
C ARG A 44 7.60 -13.14 3.73
N THR A 45 7.85 -12.69 4.96
CA THR A 45 7.15 -11.55 5.56
C THR A 45 7.48 -10.26 4.81
N HIS A 46 8.75 -10.06 4.43
CA HIS A 46 9.16 -8.87 3.70
C HIS A 46 8.55 -8.78 2.30
N ASP A 47 8.45 -9.90 1.58
CA ASP A 47 7.82 -9.94 0.25
C ASP A 47 6.30 -9.65 0.34
N LEU A 48 5.60 -10.25 1.33
CA LEU A 48 4.17 -9.99 1.58
C LEU A 48 3.88 -8.53 1.96
N LEU A 49 4.77 -7.90 2.73
CA LEU A 49 4.64 -6.50 3.15
C LEU A 49 4.91 -5.48 2.01
N SER A 50 5.67 -5.87 0.98
CA SER A 50 6.02 -4.96 -0.12
C SER A 50 4.84 -4.72 -1.06
N ASP A 51 4.18 -5.78 -1.53
CA ASP A 51 3.01 -5.67 -2.43
C ASP A 51 1.85 -4.89 -1.78
N HIS A 52 1.74 -4.98 -0.45
CA HIS A 52 0.75 -4.26 0.31
C HIS A 52 1.03 -2.77 0.39
N ARG A 53 2.29 -2.35 0.46
CA ARG A 53 2.64 -0.92 0.46
C ARG A 53 2.24 -0.27 -0.86
N ASP A 54 2.51 -0.92 -1.98
CA ASP A 54 2.21 -0.35 -3.30
C ASP A 54 0.70 -0.21 -3.51
N LEU A 55 -0.10 -1.20 -3.09
CA LEU A 55 -1.55 -1.13 -3.15
C LEU A 55 -2.15 -0.09 -2.18
N VAL A 56 -1.58 0.04 -0.97
CA VAL A 56 -1.99 1.09 0.00
C VAL A 56 -1.71 2.47 -0.57
N VAL A 57 -0.51 2.67 -1.13
CA VAL A 57 -0.12 3.93 -1.78
C VAL A 57 -1.07 4.22 -2.93
N HIS A 58 -1.31 3.26 -3.82
CA HIS A 58 -2.21 3.43 -4.96
C HIS A 58 -3.63 3.83 -4.55
N THR A 59 -4.21 3.14 -3.55
CA THR A 59 -5.53 3.53 -3.01
C THR A 59 -5.51 4.96 -2.48
N HIS A 60 -4.46 5.38 -1.78
CA HIS A 60 -4.34 6.75 -1.31
C HIS A 60 -4.21 7.76 -2.45
N GLU A 61 -3.45 7.44 -3.51
CA GLU A 61 -3.32 8.27 -4.71
C GLU A 61 -4.67 8.44 -5.44
N VAL A 62 -5.47 7.37 -5.57
CA VAL A 62 -6.81 7.44 -6.18
C VAL A 62 -7.74 8.32 -5.35
N ILE A 63 -7.73 8.17 -4.03
CA ILE A 63 -8.54 8.99 -3.10
C ILE A 63 -8.10 10.46 -3.17
N GLU A 64 -6.79 10.72 -3.20
CA GLU A 64 -6.24 12.07 -3.30
C GLU A 64 -6.61 12.73 -4.62
N MET A 65 -6.41 12.03 -5.75
CA MET A 65 -6.81 12.50 -7.07
C MET A 65 -8.31 12.81 -7.14
N SER A 66 -9.15 11.95 -6.55
CA SER A 66 -10.61 12.17 -6.50
C SER A 66 -10.97 13.42 -5.70
N LYS A 67 -10.28 13.69 -4.59
CA LYS A 67 -10.45 14.92 -3.81
C LYS A 67 -9.94 16.15 -4.57
N ASP A 68 -8.82 16.01 -5.25
CA ASP A 68 -8.21 17.07 -6.05
C ASP A 68 -9.11 17.50 -7.22
N VAL A 69 -9.87 16.57 -7.80
CA VAL A 69 -10.93 16.87 -8.77
C VAL A 69 -12.02 17.72 -8.12
N LEU A 70 -12.49 17.37 -6.91
CA LEU A 70 -13.50 18.15 -6.19
C LEU A 70 -13.00 19.56 -5.89
N ILE A 71 -11.76 19.70 -5.40
CA ILE A 71 -11.13 20.99 -5.13
C ILE A 71 -11.05 21.83 -6.40
N GLY A 72 -10.65 21.23 -7.52
CA GLY A 72 -10.61 21.94 -8.80
C GLY A 72 -11.98 22.46 -9.23
N LEU A 73 -13.04 21.68 -9.05
CA LEU A 73 -14.40 22.13 -9.37
C LEU A 73 -14.89 23.25 -8.44
N ASP A 74 -14.60 23.16 -7.14
CA ASP A 74 -14.93 24.21 -6.17
C ASP A 74 -14.17 25.51 -6.48
N ASP A 75 -12.90 25.43 -6.87
CA ASP A 75 -12.09 26.57 -7.33
C ASP A 75 -12.68 27.20 -8.61
N ALA A 76 -13.14 26.36 -9.55
CA ALA A 76 -13.78 26.81 -10.77
C ALA A 76 -15.09 27.58 -10.49
N GLU A 77 -15.93 27.01 -9.63
CA GLU A 77 -17.20 27.61 -9.22
C GLU A 77 -16.98 28.89 -8.40
N THR A 78 -15.99 28.91 -7.51
CA THR A 78 -15.64 30.08 -6.71
C THR A 78 -15.12 31.23 -7.58
N GLY A 79 -14.22 30.92 -8.53
CA GLY A 79 -13.70 31.92 -9.46
C GLY A 79 -14.80 32.49 -10.36
N GLN A 80 -15.64 31.61 -10.91
CA GLN A 80 -16.79 32.03 -11.73
C GLN A 80 -17.75 32.94 -10.93
N ARG A 81 -18.14 32.56 -9.70
CA ARG A 81 -19.04 33.39 -8.89
C ARG A 81 -18.43 34.74 -8.52
N GLY A 82 -17.14 34.76 -8.18
CA GLY A 82 -16.41 36.00 -7.93
C GLY A 82 -16.47 36.94 -9.13
N TYR A 83 -16.33 36.39 -10.34
CA TYR A 83 -16.47 37.14 -11.57
C TYR A 83 -17.91 37.63 -11.79
N LEU A 84 -18.91 36.76 -11.67
CA LEU A 84 -20.32 37.13 -11.87
C LEU A 84 -20.78 38.26 -10.93
N LEU A 85 -20.24 38.30 -9.70
CA LEU A 85 -20.63 39.27 -8.68
C LEU A 85 -19.92 40.61 -8.81
N SER A 86 -18.66 40.62 -9.26
CA SER A 86 -17.80 41.81 -9.26
C SER A 86 -17.53 42.37 -10.65
N SER A 87 -17.74 41.58 -11.69
CA SER A 87 -17.26 41.82 -13.06
C SER A 87 -15.74 42.01 -13.16
N ASP A 88 -14.97 41.69 -12.11
CA ASP A 88 -13.51 41.75 -12.12
C ASP A 88 -12.93 40.44 -12.67
N THR A 89 -12.36 40.54 -13.88
CA THR A 89 -11.71 39.43 -14.58
C THR A 89 -10.59 38.74 -13.79
N ALA A 90 -10.03 39.37 -12.75
CA ALA A 90 -9.06 38.74 -11.86
C ALA A 90 -9.62 37.48 -11.19
N TYR A 91 -10.93 37.43 -10.92
CA TYR A 91 -11.61 36.26 -10.37
C TYR A 91 -11.75 35.10 -11.35
N LEU A 92 -11.49 35.29 -12.65
CA LEU A 92 -11.48 34.19 -13.63
C LEU A 92 -10.19 33.35 -13.57
N LYS A 93 -9.13 33.81 -12.87
CA LYS A 93 -7.88 33.05 -12.78
C LYS A 93 -8.06 31.65 -12.16
N PRO A 94 -8.72 31.47 -11.00
CA PRO A 94 -9.01 30.14 -10.46
C PRO A 94 -9.83 29.27 -11.42
N TYR A 95 -10.82 29.84 -12.12
CA TYR A 95 -11.62 29.12 -13.12
C TYR A 95 -10.78 28.57 -14.27
N VAL A 96 -9.91 29.39 -14.85
CA VAL A 96 -9.05 28.98 -15.97
C VAL A 96 -8.07 27.89 -15.52
N HIS A 97 -7.41 28.07 -14.38
CA HIS A 97 -6.47 27.09 -13.83
C HIS A 97 -7.16 25.76 -13.48
N ALA A 98 -8.33 25.82 -12.84
CA ALA A 98 -9.10 24.64 -12.51
C ALA A 98 -9.50 23.84 -13.75
N ARG A 99 -9.97 24.52 -14.81
CA ARG A 99 -10.34 23.86 -16.07
C ARG A 99 -9.18 23.11 -16.70
N GLU A 100 -7.98 23.70 -16.71
CA GLU A 100 -6.77 23.04 -17.22
C GLU A 100 -6.39 21.82 -16.36
N ARG A 101 -6.46 21.95 -15.02
CA ARG A 101 -6.14 20.87 -14.10
C ARG A 101 -7.13 19.70 -14.25
N LEU A 102 -8.42 19.99 -14.31
CA LEU A 102 -9.49 19.00 -14.45
C LEU A 102 -9.42 18.24 -15.79
N ALA A 103 -9.00 18.92 -16.87
CA ALA A 103 -8.81 18.28 -18.18
C ALA A 103 -7.72 17.20 -18.16
N TRP A 104 -6.75 17.30 -17.24
CA TRP A 104 -5.73 16.27 -17.03
C TRP A 104 -6.11 15.25 -15.95
N MET A 105 -6.68 15.71 -14.82
CA MET A 105 -6.99 14.86 -13.67
C MET A 105 -8.06 13.81 -13.96
N ALA A 106 -9.13 14.19 -14.66
CA ALA A 106 -10.25 13.30 -14.91
C ALA A 106 -9.90 12.07 -15.79
N PRO A 107 -9.17 12.19 -16.91
CA PRO A 107 -8.68 11.02 -17.65
C PRO A 107 -7.60 10.25 -16.88
N LYS A 108 -6.77 10.93 -16.08
CA LYS A 108 -5.75 10.26 -15.26
C LYS A 108 -6.37 9.38 -14.18
N LEU A 109 -7.42 9.86 -13.52
CA LEU A 109 -8.17 9.11 -12.52
C LEU A 109 -8.75 7.83 -13.12
N LYS A 110 -9.30 7.90 -14.34
CA LYS A 110 -9.78 6.72 -15.08
C LYS A 110 -8.66 5.71 -15.36
N GLU A 111 -7.48 6.18 -15.77
CA GLU A 111 -6.31 5.31 -16.00
C GLU A 111 -5.89 4.58 -14.72
N MET A 112 -5.85 5.31 -13.60
CA MET A 112 -5.45 4.76 -12.30
C MET A 112 -6.38 3.62 -11.84
N VAL A 113 -7.67 3.70 -12.13
CA VAL A 113 -8.66 2.68 -11.70
C VAL A 113 -9.02 1.67 -12.79
N SER A 114 -8.19 1.57 -13.84
CA SER A 114 -8.47 0.75 -15.03
C SER A 114 -8.49 -0.76 -14.77
N ASP A 115 -7.95 -1.21 -13.64
CA ASP A 115 -7.99 -2.59 -13.16
C ASP A 115 -9.34 -2.96 -12.52
N ASN A 116 -10.19 -1.98 -12.22
CA ASN A 116 -11.49 -2.15 -11.59
C ASN A 116 -12.62 -1.62 -12.49
N PRO A 117 -13.44 -2.51 -13.10
CA PRO A 117 -14.53 -2.10 -14.00
C PRO A 117 -15.55 -1.16 -13.36
N ASP A 118 -15.90 -1.37 -12.09
CA ASP A 118 -16.89 -0.54 -11.38
C ASP A 118 -16.33 0.85 -11.09
N GLN A 119 -15.04 0.94 -10.71
CA GLN A 119 -14.38 2.24 -10.54
C GLN A 119 -14.17 2.95 -11.87
N THR A 120 -13.87 2.22 -12.94
CA THR A 120 -13.77 2.79 -14.29
C THR A 120 -15.11 3.40 -14.72
N ALA A 121 -16.23 2.71 -14.47
CA ALA A 121 -17.56 3.23 -14.75
C ALA A 121 -17.88 4.51 -13.93
N ARG A 122 -17.51 4.54 -12.65
CA ARG A 122 -17.62 5.75 -11.81
C ARG A 122 -16.73 6.89 -12.31
N ALA A 123 -15.51 6.61 -12.74
CA ALA A 123 -14.61 7.61 -13.32
C ALA A 123 -15.18 8.19 -14.64
N ASP A 124 -15.80 7.36 -15.48
CA ASP A 124 -16.48 7.80 -16.69
C ASP A 124 -17.70 8.69 -16.38
N GLN A 125 -18.52 8.30 -15.41
CA GLN A 125 -19.63 9.12 -14.93
C GLN A 125 -19.13 10.47 -14.37
N LEU A 126 -18.10 10.44 -13.54
CA LEU A 126 -17.48 11.64 -12.97
C LEU A 126 -16.95 12.58 -14.07
N GLN A 127 -16.26 12.04 -15.07
CA GLN A 127 -15.78 12.81 -16.21
C GLN A 127 -16.92 13.50 -16.97
N ALA A 128 -18.03 12.80 -17.20
CA ALA A 128 -19.21 13.37 -17.85
C ALA A 128 -19.82 14.50 -17.00
N LEU A 129 -19.95 14.31 -15.69
CA LEU A 129 -20.47 15.32 -14.77
C LEU A 129 -19.57 16.56 -14.69
N ILE A 130 -18.24 16.38 -14.66
CA ILE A 130 -17.26 17.48 -14.70
C ILE A 130 -17.46 18.31 -15.96
N ASN A 131 -17.56 17.65 -17.12
CA ASN A 131 -17.73 18.35 -18.41
C ASN A 131 -19.03 19.16 -18.44
N LEU A 132 -20.12 18.59 -17.94
CA LEU A 132 -21.40 19.28 -17.83
C LEU A 132 -21.31 20.48 -16.87
N LYS A 133 -20.67 20.32 -15.71
CA LYS A 133 -20.52 21.41 -14.74
C LYS A 133 -19.66 22.54 -15.31
N LEU A 134 -18.55 22.23 -15.98
CA LEU A 134 -17.70 23.24 -16.61
C LEU A 134 -18.42 23.98 -17.74
N ALA A 135 -19.30 23.29 -18.49
CA ALA A 135 -20.13 23.91 -19.51
C ALA A 135 -21.19 24.86 -18.90
N GLU A 136 -21.81 24.49 -17.78
CA GLU A 136 -22.73 25.36 -17.02
C GLU A 136 -22.03 26.64 -16.55
N LEU A 137 -20.84 26.50 -15.95
CA LEU A 137 -20.04 27.64 -15.48
C LEU A 137 -19.64 28.56 -16.65
N ALA A 138 -19.21 27.98 -17.77
CA ALA A 138 -18.87 28.74 -18.98
C ALA A 138 -20.08 29.50 -19.53
N HIS A 139 -21.25 28.86 -19.59
CA HIS A 139 -22.47 29.49 -20.09
C HIS A 139 -22.87 30.70 -19.24
N ALA A 140 -22.79 30.60 -17.91
CA ALA A 140 -23.08 31.71 -17.03
C ALA A 140 -22.11 32.90 -17.19
N ILE A 141 -20.82 32.62 -17.46
CA ILE A 141 -19.83 33.65 -17.81
C ILE A 141 -20.20 34.32 -19.14
N THR A 142 -20.54 33.55 -20.18
CA THR A 142 -20.95 34.10 -21.48
C THR A 142 -22.19 34.99 -21.34
N VAL A 143 -23.20 34.56 -20.60
CA VAL A 143 -24.41 35.34 -20.37
C VAL A 143 -24.11 36.62 -19.57
N HIS A 144 -23.18 36.57 -18.61
CA HIS A 144 -22.71 37.77 -17.93
C HIS A 144 -22.11 38.78 -18.92
N ASP A 145 -21.24 38.32 -19.81
CA ASP A 145 -20.51 39.19 -20.75
C ASP A 145 -21.43 39.79 -21.80
N GLU A 146 -22.45 39.05 -22.24
CA GLU A 146 -23.38 39.47 -23.30
C GLU A 146 -24.59 40.27 -22.76
N GLN A 147 -25.12 39.88 -21.60
CA GLN A 147 -26.44 40.33 -21.10
C GLN A 147 -26.35 40.99 -19.72
N GLY A 148 -25.18 40.96 -19.08
CA GLY A 148 -24.91 41.57 -17.79
C GLY A 148 -25.25 40.68 -16.58
N VAL A 149 -24.88 41.20 -15.41
CA VAL A 149 -24.93 40.49 -14.11
C VAL A 149 -26.31 39.88 -13.80
N GLN A 150 -27.40 40.59 -14.06
CA GLN A 150 -28.74 40.11 -13.70
C GLN A 150 -29.15 38.87 -14.50
N ALA A 151 -28.81 38.81 -15.79
CA ALA A 151 -29.08 37.64 -16.62
C ALA A 151 -28.24 36.43 -16.16
N ALA A 152 -26.97 36.65 -15.83
CA ALA A 152 -26.08 35.60 -15.34
C ALA A 152 -26.51 35.02 -14.00
N ILE A 153 -27.03 35.84 -13.08
CA ILE A 153 -27.58 35.37 -11.80
C ILE A 153 -28.79 34.45 -12.03
N LEU A 154 -29.65 34.74 -13.01
CA LEU A 154 -30.80 33.87 -13.33
C LEU A 154 -30.34 32.51 -13.83
N VAL A 155 -29.32 32.49 -14.71
CA VAL A 155 -28.71 31.25 -15.22
C VAL A 155 -28.07 30.47 -14.08
N GLU A 156 -27.26 31.11 -13.23
CA GLU A 156 -26.61 30.46 -12.08
C GLU A 156 -27.65 29.85 -11.11
N ARG A 157 -28.77 30.56 -10.85
CA ARG A 157 -29.85 30.04 -10.00
C ARG A 157 -30.52 28.81 -10.61
N ASP A 158 -30.65 28.74 -11.93
CA ASP A 158 -31.22 27.57 -12.58
C ASP A 158 -30.24 26.39 -12.56
N SER A 159 -28.95 26.64 -12.81
CA SER A 159 -27.88 25.66 -12.65
C SER A 159 -27.80 25.09 -11.24
N MET A 160 -28.04 25.89 -10.19
CA MET A 160 -28.08 25.37 -8.81
C MET A 160 -29.21 24.35 -8.58
N ARG A 161 -30.31 24.40 -9.35
CA ARG A 161 -31.44 23.47 -9.20
C ARG A 161 -31.12 22.07 -9.72
N THR A 162 -30.16 21.94 -10.64
CA THR A 162 -29.76 20.63 -11.17
C THR A 162 -28.93 19.82 -10.16
N ALA A 163 -28.48 20.44 -9.06
CA ALA A 163 -27.70 19.81 -7.99
C ALA A 163 -26.47 19.02 -8.49
N ARG A 164 -25.88 19.41 -9.63
CA ARG A 164 -24.79 18.66 -10.28
C ARG A 164 -23.55 18.50 -9.39
N MET A 165 -23.23 19.50 -8.58
CA MET A 165 -22.14 19.40 -7.62
C MET A 165 -22.40 18.36 -6.52
N ASP A 166 -23.66 18.13 -6.16
CA ASP A 166 -24.01 17.09 -5.19
C ASP A 166 -23.90 15.70 -5.82
N GLU A 167 -24.29 15.54 -7.09
CA GLU A 167 -24.03 14.31 -7.87
C GLU A 167 -22.52 14.01 -7.96
N ILE A 168 -21.71 15.03 -8.24
CA ILE A 168 -20.24 14.88 -8.30
C ILE A 168 -19.68 14.46 -6.93
N ARG A 169 -20.11 15.11 -5.84
CA ARG A 169 -19.71 14.75 -4.47
C ARG A 169 -20.11 13.32 -4.13
N GLN A 170 -21.29 12.89 -4.57
CA GLN A 170 -21.75 11.52 -4.39
C GLN A 170 -20.85 10.52 -5.10
N VAL A 171 -20.58 10.71 -6.39
CA VAL A 171 -19.72 9.79 -7.16
C VAL A 171 -18.30 9.72 -6.56
N ILE A 172 -17.72 10.86 -6.19
CA ILE A 172 -16.40 10.90 -5.51
C ILE A 172 -16.46 10.17 -4.16
N GLY A 173 -17.56 10.32 -3.41
CA GLY A 173 -17.80 9.59 -2.17
C GLY A 173 -17.86 8.08 -2.38
N GLU A 174 -18.60 7.62 -3.38
CA GLU A 174 -18.71 6.21 -3.76
C GLU A 174 -17.36 5.62 -4.20
N MET A 175 -16.60 6.35 -5.02
CA MET A 175 -15.24 5.95 -5.42
C MET A 175 -14.32 5.82 -4.22
N THR A 176 -14.35 6.81 -3.32
CA THR A 176 -13.53 6.83 -2.10
C THR A 176 -13.88 5.69 -1.15
N GLU A 177 -15.17 5.39 -0.99
CA GLU A 177 -15.62 4.32 -0.11
C GLU A 177 -15.30 2.93 -0.67
N SER A 178 -15.43 2.76 -1.99
CA SER A 178 -14.99 1.55 -2.69
C SER A 178 -13.50 1.30 -2.48
N GLU A 179 -12.65 2.32 -2.64
CA GLU A 179 -11.22 2.23 -2.39
C GLU A 179 -10.88 1.86 -0.95
N LYS A 180 -11.53 2.49 0.03
CA LYS A 180 -11.35 2.15 1.45
C LYS A 180 -11.77 0.73 1.77
N THR A 181 -12.86 0.27 1.16
CA THR A 181 -13.38 -1.09 1.34
C THR A 181 -12.40 -2.13 0.78
N LEU A 182 -11.88 -1.89 -0.44
CA LEU A 182 -10.84 -2.73 -1.04
C LEU A 182 -9.57 -2.78 -0.19
N LEU A 183 -9.13 -1.62 0.32
CA LEU A 183 -7.98 -1.53 1.22
C LEU A 183 -8.19 -2.30 2.52
N SER A 184 -9.39 -2.19 3.12
CA SER A 184 -9.74 -2.91 4.35
C SER A 184 -9.74 -4.41 4.14
N ALA A 185 -10.36 -4.89 3.05
CA ALA A 185 -10.39 -6.31 2.70
C ALA A 185 -8.97 -6.88 2.51
N ARG A 186 -8.10 -6.15 1.79
CA ARG A 186 -6.69 -6.53 1.59
C ARG A 186 -5.91 -6.57 2.90
N LYS A 187 -6.11 -5.59 3.80
CA LYS A 187 -5.47 -5.59 5.12
C LYS A 187 -5.88 -6.79 5.97
N THR A 188 -7.17 -7.15 5.98
CA THR A 188 -7.62 -8.31 6.76
C THR A 188 -7.02 -9.63 6.26
N GLU A 189 -6.72 -9.74 4.96
CA GLU A 189 -6.05 -10.92 4.40
C GLU A 189 -4.60 -11.03 4.92
N VAL A 190 -3.88 -9.91 5.04
CA VAL A 190 -2.52 -9.87 5.61
C VAL A 190 -2.49 -10.19 7.08
N ASP A 191 -3.41 -9.64 7.87
CA ASP A 191 -3.41 -9.84 9.32
C ASP A 191 -3.52 -11.33 9.66
N HIS A 192 -4.31 -12.10 8.90
CA HIS A 192 -4.42 -13.54 9.03
C HIS A 192 -3.12 -14.29 8.64
N ASP A 193 -2.39 -13.79 7.66
CA ASP A 193 -1.11 -14.37 7.25
C ASP A 193 0.02 -14.04 8.23
N GLU A 194 0.04 -12.85 8.82
CA GLU A 194 0.97 -12.50 9.90
C GLU A 194 0.78 -13.41 11.12
N GLU A 195 -0.46 -13.70 11.52
CA GLU A 195 -0.76 -14.58 12.66
C GLU A 195 -0.28 -16.01 12.40
N ARG A 196 -0.48 -16.54 11.19
CA ARG A 196 0.01 -17.87 10.79
C ARG A 196 1.52 -17.94 10.79
N VAL A 197 2.19 -16.93 10.24
CA VAL A 197 3.66 -16.82 10.23
C VAL A 197 4.19 -16.81 11.66
N ARG A 198 3.55 -16.07 12.57
CA ARG A 198 3.92 -15.99 13.98
C ARG A 198 3.73 -17.33 14.71
N LEU A 199 2.60 -18.01 14.50
CA LEU A 199 2.33 -19.32 15.09
C LEU A 199 3.32 -20.39 14.61
N VAL A 200 3.65 -20.39 13.32
CA VAL A 200 4.69 -21.29 12.76
C VAL A 200 6.05 -20.98 13.37
N ALA A 201 6.43 -19.70 13.50
CA ALA A 201 7.69 -19.29 14.12
C ALA A 201 7.80 -19.77 15.58
N ILE A 202 6.75 -19.57 16.39
CA ILE A 202 6.68 -20.04 17.78
C ILE A 202 6.78 -21.56 17.85
N SER A 203 6.06 -22.27 16.97
CA SER A 203 6.06 -23.74 16.90
C SER A 203 7.45 -24.29 16.57
N VAL A 204 8.15 -23.68 15.60
CA VAL A 204 9.53 -24.04 15.24
C VAL A 204 10.50 -23.78 16.41
N ALA A 205 10.36 -22.65 17.09
CA ALA A 205 11.19 -22.31 18.25
C ALA A 205 11.00 -23.33 19.39
N LEU A 206 9.75 -23.68 19.71
CA LEU A 206 9.42 -24.68 20.73
C LEU A 206 9.96 -26.07 20.38
N LEU A 207 9.73 -26.53 19.14
CA LEU A 207 10.24 -27.83 18.67
C LEU A 207 11.75 -27.91 18.76
N SER A 208 12.47 -26.81 18.47
CA SER A 208 13.92 -26.80 18.60
C SER A 208 14.40 -26.83 20.06
N LEU A 209 13.69 -26.19 20.99
CA LEU A 209 14.00 -26.29 22.42
C LEU A 209 13.82 -27.72 22.93
N VAL A 210 12.73 -28.37 22.53
CA VAL A 210 12.45 -29.79 22.84
C VAL A 210 13.53 -30.69 22.24
N SER A 211 13.89 -30.50 20.97
CA SER A 211 14.95 -31.25 20.31
C SER A 211 16.28 -31.13 21.05
N ARG A 212 16.66 -29.90 21.47
CA ARG A 212 17.89 -29.65 22.22
C ARG A 212 17.85 -30.34 23.59
N TRP A 213 16.72 -30.28 24.29
CA TRP A 213 16.54 -30.93 25.58
C TRP A 213 16.65 -32.46 25.48
N CYS A 214 16.04 -33.07 24.45
CA CYS A 214 16.16 -34.50 24.17
C CYS A 214 17.61 -34.94 23.90
N VAL A 215 18.37 -34.14 23.14
CA VAL A 215 19.78 -34.42 22.85
C VAL A 215 20.63 -34.41 24.13
N GLU A 216 20.44 -33.43 25.02
CA GLU A 216 21.19 -33.37 26.28
C GLU A 216 20.82 -34.52 27.22
N ILE A 217 19.54 -34.91 27.31
CA ILE A 217 19.12 -36.09 28.09
C ILE A 217 19.76 -37.36 27.54
N TRP A 218 19.75 -37.54 26.22
CA TRP A 218 20.32 -38.72 25.58
C TRP A 218 21.83 -38.83 25.82
N LEU A 219 22.57 -37.75 25.60
CA LEU A 219 24.02 -37.69 25.88
C LEU A 219 24.32 -37.96 27.36
N GLY A 220 23.53 -37.38 28.27
CA GLY A 220 23.69 -37.61 29.71
C GLY A 220 23.35 -39.03 30.15
N ARG A 221 22.42 -39.72 29.49
CA ARG A 221 22.13 -41.14 29.73
C ARG A 221 23.27 -42.02 29.20
N ARG A 222 23.79 -41.72 28.02
CA ARG A 222 24.89 -42.47 27.40
C ARG A 222 26.17 -42.44 28.23
N LYS A 223 26.59 -41.25 28.69
CA LYS A 223 27.79 -41.12 29.56
C LYS A 223 27.68 -41.94 30.85
N ARG A 224 26.51 -41.93 31.49
CA ARG A 224 26.25 -42.74 32.70
C ARG A 224 26.32 -44.25 32.44
N GLN A 225 25.94 -44.72 31.26
CA GLN A 225 26.09 -46.13 30.90
C GLN A 225 27.55 -46.51 30.63
N GLU A 226 28.33 -45.62 30.02
CA GLU A 226 29.76 -45.84 29.80
C GLU A 226 30.52 -45.89 31.15
N GLU A 227 30.19 -45.03 32.11
CA GLU A 227 30.77 -45.04 33.47
C GLU A 227 30.42 -46.31 34.27
N LEU A 228 29.19 -46.81 34.15
CA LEU A 228 28.73 -48.02 34.85
C LEU A 228 29.22 -49.33 34.20
N GLY A 229 29.61 -49.32 32.93
CA GLY A 229 30.15 -50.48 32.21
C GLY A 229 31.67 -50.66 32.32
N THR A 230 32.38 -49.69 32.92
CA THR A 230 33.83 -49.73 33.16
C THR A 230 34.22 -50.17 34.58
N VAL A 231 33.26 -50.63 35.38
CA VAL A 231 33.46 -51.27 36.70
C VAL A 231 33.31 -52.77 36.54
#